data_AF-A0AAU6S0K8-F1
#
_entry.id   AF-A0AAU6S0K8-F1
#
_cell.length_a   1.000
_cell.length_b   1.000
_cell.length_c   1.000
_cell.angle_alpha   90.00
_cell.angle_beta   90.00
_cell.angle_gamma   90.00
#
_symmetry.space_group_name_H-M   'P 1'
#
loop_
_entity.id
_entity.type
_entity.pdbx_description
1 polymer ?
#
loop_
_entity_poly.entity_id
_entity_poly.type
_entity_poly.pdbx_seq_one_letter_code
_entity_poly.pdbx_strand_id
1 'polypeptide(L)'
;MQRSTTLVLAVITMVVANTGFAQCPVIQHSKVPAITDLSYHDARTSLLRAGWQPLNSIDYNDTDDSDIRYGNEAIFWNKGYSETETCAGTGLGQCIFNFADIYGNNLKVVTIGEESPEYNSYATVNRYWLVCEEL
;
A
#
# COMPACT_ATOMS: atom_id res chain seq x y z
N MET A 1 -4.04 14.68 77.51
CA MET A 1 -4.26 15.24 76.16
C MET A 1 -3.03 14.93 75.32
N GLN A 2 -3.12 14.00 74.38
CA GLN A 2 -2.13 13.84 73.30
C GLN A 2 -2.81 13.07 72.18
N ARG A 3 -3.18 13.77 71.10
CA ARG A 3 -3.70 13.17 69.87
C ARG A 3 -2.52 13.01 68.93
N SER A 4 -2.12 11.76 68.70
CA SER A 4 -1.10 11.39 67.71
C SER A 4 -1.75 11.41 66.34
N THR A 5 -1.38 12.38 65.50
CA THR A 5 -1.82 12.48 64.10
C THR A 5 -0.85 11.67 63.23
N THR A 6 -1.28 10.49 62.81
CA THR A 6 -0.57 9.67 61.82
C THR A 6 -0.72 10.32 60.45
N LEU A 7 0.37 10.84 59.90
CA LEU A 7 0.41 11.40 58.55
C LEU A 7 0.52 10.25 57.54
N VAL A 8 -0.53 10.01 56.75
CA VAL A 8 -0.52 8.99 55.68
C VAL A 8 -0.02 9.65 54.40
N LEU A 9 1.21 9.35 53.99
CA LEU A 9 1.73 9.74 52.67
C LEU A 9 1.11 8.84 51.60
N ALA A 10 0.22 9.39 50.79
CA ALA A 10 -0.27 8.73 49.59
C ALA A 10 0.81 8.82 48.49
N VAL A 11 1.49 7.70 48.22
CA VAL A 11 2.42 7.59 47.09
C VAL A 11 1.58 7.39 45.82
N ILE A 12 1.37 8.46 45.07
CA ILE A 12 0.68 8.40 43.77
C ILE A 12 1.68 7.86 42.74
N THR A 13 1.56 6.58 42.41
CA THR A 13 2.28 5.98 41.27
C THR A 13 1.72 6.57 39.97
N MET A 14 2.46 7.46 39.32
CA MET A 14 2.18 7.86 37.94
C MET A 14 2.39 6.65 37.03
N VAL A 15 1.29 6.02 36.61
CA VAL A 15 1.29 5.08 35.49
C VAL A 15 1.37 5.94 34.23
N VAL A 16 2.58 6.11 33.69
CA VAL A 16 2.77 6.69 32.37
C VAL A 16 2.30 5.64 31.37
N ALA A 17 1.05 5.74 30.92
CA ALA A 17 0.57 4.94 29.81
C ALA A 17 1.31 5.41 28.56
N ASN A 18 2.39 4.71 28.19
CA ASN A 18 3.00 4.81 26.88
C ASN A 18 1.98 4.31 25.85
N THR A 19 1.07 5.18 25.42
CA THR A 19 0.29 4.97 24.18
C THR A 19 1.17 5.35 22.99
N GLY A 20 2.34 4.73 22.91
CA GLY A 20 3.21 4.75 21.74
C GLY A 20 2.78 3.66 20.78
N PHE A 21 1.52 3.68 20.36
CA PHE A 21 1.13 3.04 19.12
C PHE A 21 0.96 4.19 18.16
N ALA A 22 1.80 4.25 17.12
CA ALA A 22 1.54 5.08 15.96
C ALA A 22 0.20 4.61 15.39
N GLN A 23 -0.88 5.26 15.85
CA GLN A 23 -2.16 5.12 15.21
C GLN A 23 -1.99 5.86 13.89
N CYS A 24 -2.04 5.11 12.81
CA CYS A 24 -2.33 5.65 11.49
C CYS A 24 -3.85 5.60 11.31
N PRO A 25 -4.62 6.56 11.85
CA PRO A 25 -6.01 6.63 11.46
C PRO A 25 -6.01 7.18 10.04
N VAL A 26 -6.16 6.31 9.04
CA VAL A 26 -6.72 6.76 7.77
C VAL A 26 -8.15 7.19 8.09
N ILE A 27 -8.34 8.47 8.44
CA ILE A 27 -9.63 9.00 8.90
C ILE A 27 -10.63 9.03 7.72
N GLN A 28 -10.13 9.27 6.51
CA GLN A 28 -10.93 9.39 5.31
C GLN A 28 -10.13 8.93 4.10
N HIS A 29 -10.73 8.08 3.27
CA HIS A 29 -10.16 7.63 1.99
C HIS A 29 -11.26 7.44 0.95
N SER A 30 -10.88 7.47 -0.32
CA SER A 30 -11.75 7.05 -1.42
C SER A 30 -12.08 5.57 -1.27
N LYS A 31 -13.33 5.18 -1.55
CA LYS A 31 -13.74 3.78 -1.39
C LYS A 31 -12.86 2.88 -2.24
N VAL A 32 -12.26 1.85 -1.64
CA VAL A 32 -11.56 0.82 -2.41
C VAL A 32 -12.61 -0.18 -2.93
N PRO A 33 -12.75 -0.35 -4.26
CA PRO A 33 -13.66 -1.35 -4.82
C PRO A 33 -13.18 -2.78 -4.50
N ALA A 34 -14.08 -3.75 -4.62
CA ALA A 34 -13.70 -5.16 -4.53
C ALA A 34 -12.93 -5.55 -5.79
N ILE A 35 -11.60 -5.58 -5.68
CA ILE A 35 -10.69 -5.78 -6.82
C ILE A 35 -9.92 -7.11 -6.78
N THR A 36 -10.02 -7.87 -5.70
CA THR A 36 -9.41 -9.21 -5.60
C THR A 36 -9.94 -10.12 -6.71
N ASP A 37 -9.07 -11.00 -7.22
CA ASP A 37 -9.33 -11.96 -8.31
C ASP A 37 -9.62 -11.33 -9.68
N LEU A 38 -9.73 -10.01 -9.78
CA LEU A 38 -9.78 -9.33 -11.07
C LEU A 38 -8.42 -9.36 -11.75
N SER A 39 -8.41 -9.33 -13.08
CA SER A 39 -7.21 -8.98 -13.82
C SER A 39 -6.71 -7.61 -13.35
N TYR A 40 -5.40 -7.37 -13.38
CA TYR A 40 -4.86 -6.07 -13.00
C TYR A 40 -5.48 -4.92 -13.83
N HIS A 41 -5.77 -5.18 -15.12
CA HIS A 41 -6.39 -4.20 -16.02
C HIS A 41 -7.80 -3.80 -15.55
N ASP A 42 -8.62 -4.76 -15.13
CA ASP A 42 -9.97 -4.52 -14.63
C ASP A 42 -9.96 -3.87 -13.23
N ALA A 43 -9.04 -4.31 -12.38
CA ALA A 43 -8.80 -3.71 -11.07
C ALA A 43 -8.39 -2.23 -11.20
N ARG A 44 -7.41 -1.92 -12.06
CA ARG A 44 -6.96 -0.57 -12.37
C ARG A 44 -8.13 0.30 -12.85
N THR A 45 -8.92 -0.20 -13.79
CA THR A 45 -10.10 0.53 -14.29
C THR A 45 -11.09 0.84 -13.17
N SER A 46 -11.31 -0.10 -12.26
CA SER A 46 -12.20 0.08 -11.10
C SER A 46 -11.67 1.11 -10.11
N LEU A 47 -10.35 1.09 -9.85
CA LEU A 47 -9.67 2.05 -8.99
C LEU A 47 -9.75 3.47 -9.55
N LEU A 48 -9.45 3.65 -10.84
CA LEU A 48 -9.55 4.95 -11.52
C LEU A 48 -10.96 5.55 -11.40
N ARG A 49 -12.00 4.72 -11.61
CA ARG A 49 -13.40 5.15 -11.44
C ARG A 49 -13.76 5.51 -10.00
N ALA A 50 -13.09 4.91 -9.03
CA ALA A 50 -13.29 5.16 -7.61
C ALA A 50 -12.48 6.36 -7.08
N GLY A 51 -11.74 7.07 -7.95
CA GLY A 51 -10.98 8.27 -7.58
C GLY A 51 -9.53 8.00 -7.16
N TRP A 52 -9.03 6.78 -7.37
CA TRP A 52 -7.62 6.45 -7.18
C TRP A 52 -6.81 6.85 -8.42
N GLN A 53 -5.65 7.45 -8.20
CA GLN A 53 -4.75 7.97 -9.22
C GLN A 53 -3.43 7.18 -9.20
N PRO A 54 -2.92 6.73 -10.36
CA PRO A 54 -1.61 6.07 -10.46
C PRO A 54 -0.50 6.97 -9.90
N LEU A 55 0.37 6.41 -9.06
CA LEU A 55 1.56 7.09 -8.57
C LEU A 55 2.79 6.63 -9.36
N ASN A 56 3.41 7.55 -10.10
CA ASN A 56 4.66 7.25 -10.80
C ASN A 56 5.70 6.73 -9.80
N SER A 57 6.07 5.46 -9.94
CA SER A 57 7.03 4.83 -9.03
C SER A 57 8.47 4.92 -9.56
N ILE A 58 8.64 5.20 -10.86
CA ILE A 58 9.94 5.39 -11.52
C ILE A 58 9.87 6.65 -12.38
N ASP A 59 10.93 7.46 -12.38
CA ASP A 59 11.06 8.60 -13.29
C ASP A 59 11.24 8.08 -14.73
N TYR A 60 10.57 8.70 -15.69
CA TYR A 60 10.71 8.34 -17.09
C TYR A 60 12.16 8.46 -17.60
N ASN A 61 12.95 9.36 -17.02
CA ASN A 61 14.35 9.55 -17.36
C ASN A 61 15.28 8.50 -16.73
N ASP A 62 14.79 7.75 -15.74
CA ASP A 62 15.52 6.66 -15.07
C ASP A 62 15.17 5.29 -15.69
N THR A 63 14.52 5.27 -16.86
CA THR A 63 14.10 4.03 -17.56
C THR A 63 15.25 3.17 -18.12
N ASP A 64 16.49 3.64 -18.02
CA ASP A 64 17.69 2.84 -18.31
C ASP A 64 18.05 1.89 -17.14
N ASP A 65 17.27 1.92 -16.06
CA ASP A 65 17.37 0.94 -14.98
C ASP A 65 17.11 -0.47 -15.52
N SER A 66 18.02 -1.38 -15.21
CA SER A 66 18.02 -2.74 -15.76
C SER A 66 16.80 -3.55 -15.36
N ASP A 67 16.14 -3.18 -14.27
CA ASP A 67 15.09 -3.98 -13.63
C ASP A 67 13.73 -3.85 -14.33
N ILE A 68 13.44 -2.69 -14.95
CA ILE A 68 12.22 -2.46 -15.75
C ILE A 68 12.11 -3.39 -16.96
N ARG A 69 13.23 -3.97 -17.40
CA ARG A 69 13.34 -4.67 -18.69
C ARG A 69 12.97 -6.15 -18.64
N TYR A 70 12.55 -6.68 -17.48
CA TYR A 70 12.31 -8.12 -17.31
C TYR A 70 10.94 -8.47 -16.71
N GLY A 71 10.49 -9.70 -16.99
CA GLY A 71 9.27 -10.28 -16.44
C GLY A 71 8.01 -9.46 -16.73
N ASN A 72 7.07 -9.53 -15.78
CA ASN A 72 5.83 -8.76 -15.85
C ASN A 72 6.05 -7.24 -15.85
N GLU A 73 7.15 -6.76 -15.27
CA GLU A 73 7.43 -5.32 -15.13
C GLU A 73 7.55 -4.64 -16.49
N ALA A 74 8.33 -5.24 -17.40
CA ALA A 74 8.46 -4.75 -18.77
C ALA A 74 7.12 -4.68 -19.50
N ILE A 75 6.23 -5.64 -19.24
CA ILE A 75 4.94 -5.73 -19.92
C ILE A 75 4.00 -4.63 -19.43
N PHE A 76 3.94 -4.40 -18.11
CA PHE A 76 3.14 -3.33 -17.55
C PHE A 76 3.69 -1.95 -17.90
N TRP A 77 5.01 -1.76 -17.89
CA TRP A 77 5.63 -0.50 -18.33
C TRP A 77 5.36 -0.19 -19.80
N ASN A 78 5.49 -1.17 -20.69
CA ASN A 78 5.18 -0.99 -22.11
C ASN A 78 3.70 -0.66 -22.36
N LYS A 79 2.80 -0.98 -21.41
CA LYS A 79 1.38 -0.58 -21.43
C LYS A 79 1.12 0.81 -20.81
N GLY A 80 2.15 1.47 -20.31
CA GLY A 80 2.06 2.80 -19.69
C GLY A 80 1.58 2.79 -18.24
N TYR A 81 1.78 1.68 -17.52
CA TYR A 81 1.41 1.59 -16.10
C TYR A 81 2.55 2.10 -15.24
N SER A 82 2.61 3.42 -15.11
CA SER A 82 3.64 4.11 -14.33
C SER A 82 3.53 3.87 -12.83
N GLU A 83 2.39 3.34 -12.38
CA GLU A 83 2.20 2.89 -11.01
C GLU A 83 2.94 1.61 -10.63
N THR A 84 3.55 0.92 -11.59
CA THR A 84 4.33 -0.30 -11.33
C THR A 84 5.56 0.06 -10.50
N GLU A 85 5.63 -0.42 -9.26
CA GLU A 85 6.75 -0.18 -8.35
C GLU A 85 7.87 -1.16 -8.57
N THR A 86 7.54 -2.45 -8.60
CA THR A 86 8.48 -3.55 -8.79
C THR A 86 7.73 -4.83 -9.06
N CYS A 87 8.34 -5.74 -9.84
CA CYS A 87 7.89 -7.13 -9.94
C CYS A 87 8.93 -8.10 -9.38
N ALA A 88 8.49 -9.02 -8.52
CA ALA A 88 9.34 -9.99 -7.88
C ALA A 88 9.70 -11.16 -8.81
N GLY A 89 11.00 -11.44 -8.96
CA GLY A 89 11.54 -12.61 -9.69
C GLY A 89 11.41 -13.94 -8.94
N THR A 90 10.35 -14.15 -8.16
CA THR A 90 10.14 -15.35 -7.33
C THR A 90 9.59 -16.55 -8.11
N GLY A 91 9.25 -16.36 -9.38
CA GLY A 91 8.53 -17.34 -10.21
C GLY A 91 7.01 -17.37 -9.98
N LEU A 92 6.47 -16.46 -9.16
CA LEU A 92 5.03 -16.29 -8.93
C LEU A 92 4.44 -15.09 -9.70
N GLY A 93 5.26 -14.34 -10.46
CA GLY A 93 4.81 -13.19 -11.25
C GLY A 93 4.23 -12.03 -10.44
N GLN A 94 4.61 -11.88 -9.18
CA GLN A 94 4.02 -10.84 -8.33
C GLN A 94 4.54 -9.45 -8.69
N CYS A 95 3.64 -8.48 -8.83
CA CYS A 95 3.99 -7.07 -8.98
C CYS A 95 3.28 -6.22 -7.95
N ILE A 96 3.91 -5.11 -7.55
CA ILE A 96 3.34 -4.10 -6.66
C ILE A 96 3.02 -2.85 -7.48
N PHE A 97 1.85 -2.26 -7.22
CA PHE A 97 1.40 -1.03 -7.85
C PHE A 97 0.95 -0.01 -6.83
N ASN A 98 1.30 1.27 -7.02
CA ASN A 98 1.00 2.37 -6.11
C ASN A 98 -0.09 3.30 -6.65
N PHE A 99 -1.09 3.60 -5.81
CA PHE A 99 -2.13 4.57 -6.12
C PHE A 99 -2.29 5.57 -5.00
N ALA A 100 -2.65 6.81 -5.32
CA ALA A 100 -3.07 7.82 -4.37
C ALA A 100 -4.56 8.15 -4.53
N ASP A 101 -5.21 8.61 -3.48
CA ASP A 101 -6.51 9.29 -3.60
C ASP A 101 -6.41 10.80 -3.37
N ILE A 102 -7.53 11.50 -3.52
CA ILE A 102 -7.61 12.96 -3.33
C ILE A 102 -7.31 13.43 -1.90
N TYR A 103 -7.28 12.52 -0.93
CA TYR A 103 -6.97 12.82 0.47
C TYR A 103 -5.50 12.54 0.81
N GLY A 104 -4.71 12.09 -0.18
CA GLY A 104 -3.29 11.77 -0.02
C GLY A 104 -3.03 10.37 0.53
N ASN A 105 -4.03 9.49 0.58
CA ASN A 105 -3.79 8.10 1.02
C ASN A 105 -3.09 7.32 -0.08
N ASN A 106 -2.13 6.47 0.29
CA ASN A 106 -1.48 5.55 -0.63
C ASN A 106 -2.10 4.15 -0.52
N LEU A 107 -2.46 3.54 -1.64
CA LEU A 107 -2.95 2.18 -1.77
C LEU A 107 -1.93 1.34 -2.55
N LYS A 108 -1.40 0.30 -1.91
CA LYS A 108 -0.61 -0.74 -2.58
C LYS A 108 -1.53 -1.85 -3.08
N VAL A 109 -1.37 -2.22 -4.34
CA VAL A 109 -2.05 -3.35 -4.97
C VAL A 109 -1.02 -4.38 -5.39
N VAL A 110 -1.26 -5.65 -5.08
CA VAL A 110 -0.33 -6.74 -5.41
C VAL A 110 -1.02 -7.76 -6.30
N THR A 111 -0.37 -8.07 -7.42
CA THR A 111 -0.80 -9.13 -8.32
C THR A 111 -0.09 -10.45 -8.06
N ILE A 112 -0.61 -11.51 -8.65
CA ILE A 112 0.03 -12.82 -8.78
C ILE A 112 -0.24 -13.37 -10.19
N GLY A 113 0.64 -14.25 -10.67
CA GLY A 113 0.54 -14.88 -11.97
C GLY A 113 1.26 -14.10 -13.09
N GLU A 114 1.40 -14.76 -14.24
CA GLU A 114 2.08 -14.21 -15.40
C GLU A 114 1.17 -13.28 -16.20
N GLU A 115 1.70 -12.11 -16.56
CA GLU A 115 1.11 -11.24 -17.57
C GLU A 115 1.66 -11.66 -18.93
N SER A 116 0.82 -12.18 -19.81
CA SER A 116 1.22 -12.50 -21.17
C SER A 116 0.03 -12.38 -22.14
N PRO A 117 -0.08 -11.23 -22.83
CA PRO A 117 -1.10 -11.04 -23.85
C PRO A 117 -1.03 -12.06 -24.98
N GLU A 118 0.17 -12.55 -25.32
CA GLU A 118 0.39 -13.58 -26.35
C GLU A 118 -0.31 -14.90 -25.99
N TYR A 119 -0.24 -15.31 -24.72
CA TYR A 119 -0.86 -16.54 -24.23
C TYR A 119 -2.23 -16.31 -23.58
N ASN A 120 -2.79 -15.10 -23.69
CA ASN A 120 -4.04 -14.71 -23.03
C ASN A 120 -4.03 -14.99 -21.51
N SER A 121 -2.88 -14.79 -20.87
CA SER A 121 -2.69 -14.85 -19.42
C SER A 121 -2.63 -13.44 -18.87
N TYR A 122 -3.32 -13.18 -17.76
CA TYR A 122 -3.32 -11.87 -17.12
C TYR A 122 -3.07 -12.03 -15.64
N ALA A 123 -2.15 -11.22 -15.10
CA ALA A 123 -1.89 -11.21 -13.66
C ALA A 123 -3.15 -10.73 -12.93
N THR A 124 -3.51 -11.40 -11.84
CA THR A 124 -4.70 -11.10 -11.05
C THR A 124 -4.35 -10.49 -9.71
N VAL A 125 -5.21 -9.63 -9.18
CA VAL A 125 -4.99 -9.02 -7.86
C VAL A 125 -5.16 -10.06 -6.76
N ASN A 126 -4.09 -10.30 -6.01
CA ASN A 126 -4.09 -11.20 -4.86
C ASN A 126 -4.47 -10.47 -3.56
N ARG A 127 -3.96 -9.25 -3.36
CA ARG A 127 -4.19 -8.44 -2.15
C ARG A 127 -3.95 -6.96 -2.39
N TYR A 128 -4.46 -6.13 -1.50
CA TYR A 128 -4.22 -4.69 -1.47
C TYR A 128 -4.33 -4.14 -0.04
N TRP A 129 -3.68 -3.01 0.25
CA TRP A 129 -3.78 -2.34 1.55
C TRP A 129 -3.45 -0.84 1.44
N LEU A 130 -4.04 -0.05 2.35
CA LEU A 130 -3.66 1.34 2.55
C LEU A 130 -2.32 1.38 3.29
N VAL A 131 -1.36 2.12 2.75
CA VAL A 131 -0.05 2.35 3.38
C VAL A 131 -0.24 3.36 4.50
N CYS A 132 0.33 3.02 5.65
CA CYS A 132 0.38 3.82 6.84
C CYS A 132 1.83 4.25 7.03
N GLU A 133 2.18 5.49 6.67
CA GLU A 133 3.50 6.05 7.00
C GLU A 133 3.42 6.71 8.37
N GLU A 134 4.31 6.31 9.29
CA GLU A 134 4.53 7.06 10.52
C GLU A 134 5.19 8.39 10.14
N LEU A 135 4.48 9.52 10.31
CA LEU A 135 5.05 10.87 10.22
C LEU A 135 6.05 11.12 11.35
#